data_AF-T1UBU3-F1
#
_entry.id   AF-T1UBU3-F1
#
_cell.length_a   1.000
_cell.length_b   1.000
_cell.length_c   1.000
_cell.angle_alpha   90.00
_cell.angle_beta   90.00
_cell.angle_gamma   90.00
#
_symmetry.space_group_name_H-M   'P 1'
#
loop_
_entity.id
_entity.type
_entity.pdbx_description
1 polymer ?
#
loop_
_entity_poly.entity_id
_entity_poly.type
_entity_poly.pdbx_seq_one_letter_code
_entity_poly.pdbx_strand_id
1 'polypeptide(L)'
;MEKLNALVTLRFGATFRDDYNNLIYALDSKKAFDDGLVKSISVASVGESGEYFLELKEVKKIQNEYEATINYTNLENKIKSVKVKKHDNLGALTRISALKDYVVENIVKKEVRFLNGVNLLLDQKEPFSHLLEGEQEIMLKIAIESHFEREEELYQKGVKALCMVFISGVNSYLSENEQPAKLALLFEKLYQQELEKVLKKPLNENYRAYLERAKEDIKKVHGGYFAKSNKEGDKDQAIELILKEKEKLLSFDSDLRFIFSQWALQEGWDNPNVMTICKLAPSHSNITKLQQIGRGLRLAVNQRGERITKEHADFDCVNELVVIVPQVEGDFVGAIQQEISEHSLIKKEFSGGELEEKGVIKKGFTGFYLTNWRVWGLGK
;
A
#
# COMPACT_ATOMS: atom_id res chain seq x y z
N MET A 1 -12.71 -4.05 -27.97
CA MET A 1 -12.56 -5.52 -28.19
C MET A 1 -13.50 -6.02 -29.26
N GLU A 2 -14.80 -5.70 -29.25
CA GLU A 2 -15.75 -6.13 -30.30
C GLU A 2 -15.30 -5.77 -31.73
N LYS A 3 -14.65 -4.62 -31.92
CA LYS A 3 -14.10 -4.19 -33.21
C LYS A 3 -12.98 -5.08 -33.76
N LEU A 4 -12.31 -5.88 -32.93
CA LEU A 4 -11.22 -6.77 -33.35
C LEU A 4 -11.73 -8.11 -33.90
N ASN A 5 -13.03 -8.42 -33.74
CA ASN A 5 -13.65 -9.68 -34.15
C ASN A 5 -12.81 -10.92 -33.78
N ALA A 6 -12.25 -10.91 -32.56
CA ALA A 6 -11.36 -11.96 -32.08
C ALA A 6 -12.10 -13.28 -31.89
N LEU A 7 -11.53 -14.39 -32.36
CA LEU A 7 -12.12 -15.74 -32.23
C LEU A 7 -12.30 -16.15 -30.76
N VAL A 8 -11.36 -15.77 -29.89
CA VAL A 8 -11.40 -16.03 -28.44
C VAL A 8 -10.81 -14.81 -27.72
N THR A 9 -11.43 -14.41 -26.60
CA THR A 9 -10.89 -13.41 -25.68
C THR A 9 -10.71 -14.02 -24.30
N LEU A 10 -9.47 -14.12 -23.84
CA LEU A 10 -9.14 -14.54 -22.47
C LEU A 10 -8.88 -13.30 -21.63
N ARG A 11 -9.58 -13.19 -20.49
CA ARG A 11 -9.43 -12.09 -19.53
C ARG A 11 -8.74 -12.61 -18.28
N PHE A 12 -7.73 -11.91 -17.81
CA PHE A 12 -7.03 -12.19 -16.55
C PHE A 12 -7.21 -10.99 -15.63
N GLY A 13 -7.57 -11.23 -14.37
CA GLY A 13 -7.81 -10.17 -13.41
C GLY A 13 -8.16 -10.69 -12.03
N ALA A 14 -8.02 -9.85 -11.02
CA ALA A 14 -8.47 -10.12 -9.66
C ALA A 14 -9.87 -9.56 -9.38
N THR A 15 -10.31 -8.56 -10.15
CA THR A 15 -11.61 -7.90 -9.99
C THR A 15 -12.41 -7.98 -11.27
N PHE A 16 -13.45 -8.81 -11.26
CA PHE A 16 -14.49 -8.85 -12.29
C PHE A 16 -15.79 -8.43 -11.63
N ARG A 17 -16.37 -7.28 -12.03
CA ARG A 17 -17.67 -6.80 -11.50
C ARG A 17 -18.82 -7.60 -12.10
N ASP A 18 -18.86 -8.90 -11.80
CA ASP A 18 -19.83 -9.88 -12.32
C ASP A 18 -19.89 -9.98 -13.85
N ASP A 19 -18.84 -9.52 -14.52
CA ASP A 19 -18.71 -9.43 -15.98
C ASP A 19 -17.84 -10.58 -16.54
N TYR A 20 -18.07 -11.80 -16.06
CA TYR A 20 -17.44 -13.00 -16.61
C TYR A 20 -18.48 -13.82 -17.38
N ASN A 21 -18.22 -14.05 -18.67
CA ASN A 21 -19.10 -14.87 -19.51
C ASN A 21 -18.86 -16.37 -19.27
N ASN A 22 -17.58 -16.79 -19.19
CA ASN A 22 -17.18 -18.18 -19.00
C ASN A 22 -15.97 -18.23 -18.05
N LEU A 23 -16.21 -18.48 -16.76
CA LEU A 23 -15.14 -18.63 -15.76
C LEU A 23 -14.46 -20.00 -15.92
N ILE A 24 -13.20 -20.01 -16.36
CA ILE A 24 -12.44 -21.26 -16.61
C ILE A 24 -11.61 -21.66 -15.38
N TYR A 25 -11.07 -20.68 -14.65
CA TYR A 25 -10.21 -20.90 -13.49
C TYR A 25 -10.36 -19.75 -12.50
N ALA A 26 -10.35 -20.08 -11.21
CA ALA A 26 -10.36 -19.12 -10.12
C ALA A 26 -9.32 -19.52 -9.05
N LEU A 27 -8.41 -18.60 -8.77
CA LEU A 27 -7.54 -18.59 -7.59
C LEU A 27 -7.85 -17.29 -6.86
N ASP A 28 -8.69 -17.37 -5.83
CA ASP A 28 -9.09 -16.19 -5.06
C ASP A 28 -8.07 -15.87 -3.94
N SER A 29 -8.25 -14.72 -3.30
CA SER A 29 -7.35 -14.26 -2.24
C SER A 29 -7.29 -15.26 -1.09
N LYS A 30 -8.43 -15.85 -0.70
CA LYS A 30 -8.49 -16.83 0.39
C LYS A 30 -7.62 -18.04 0.07
N LYS A 31 -7.81 -18.65 -1.11
CA LYS A 31 -7.00 -19.79 -1.55
C LYS A 31 -5.52 -19.44 -1.68
N ALA A 32 -5.19 -18.24 -2.15
CA ALA A 32 -3.80 -17.80 -2.20
C ALA A 32 -3.12 -17.75 -0.81
N PHE A 33 -3.83 -17.30 0.22
CA PHE A 33 -3.33 -17.33 1.60
C PHE A 33 -3.28 -18.76 2.17
N ASP A 34 -4.36 -19.55 2.02
CA ASP A 34 -4.46 -20.92 2.55
C ASP A 34 -3.37 -21.85 1.94
N ASP A 35 -3.12 -21.70 0.63
CA ASP A 35 -2.12 -22.47 -0.10
C ASP A 35 -0.69 -21.93 0.10
N GLY A 36 -0.48 -20.82 0.83
CA GLY A 36 0.83 -20.22 1.07
C GLY A 36 1.49 -19.66 -0.20
N LEU A 37 0.69 -19.12 -1.12
CA LEU A 37 1.16 -18.54 -2.38
C LEU A 37 1.55 -17.05 -2.24
N VAL A 38 1.25 -16.47 -1.09
CA VAL A 38 1.53 -15.08 -0.72
C VAL A 38 2.06 -15.00 0.70
N LYS A 39 2.68 -13.87 1.05
CA LYS A 39 3.12 -13.60 2.42
C LYS A 39 1.94 -13.50 3.39
N SER A 40 2.16 -13.88 4.64
CA SER A 40 1.27 -13.51 5.74
C SER A 40 1.32 -11.99 5.99
N ILE A 41 0.33 -11.46 6.69
CA ILE A 41 0.23 -10.02 6.99
C ILE A 41 0.17 -9.83 8.50
N SER A 42 1.06 -9.01 9.03
CA SER A 42 1.04 -8.53 10.41
C SER A 42 0.85 -7.03 10.41
N VAL A 43 -0.12 -6.53 11.17
CA VAL A 43 -0.47 -5.10 11.19
C VAL A 43 -0.13 -4.48 12.54
N ALA A 44 0.60 -3.37 12.52
CA ALA A 44 0.87 -2.54 13.68
C ALA A 44 0.21 -1.17 13.49
N SER A 45 -0.71 -0.82 14.39
CA SER A 45 -1.40 0.47 14.36
C SER A 45 -0.80 1.43 15.39
N VAL A 46 -0.58 2.69 14.99
CA VAL A 46 0.14 3.70 15.79
C VAL A 46 -0.68 4.98 15.90
N GLY A 47 -0.74 5.56 17.11
CA GLY A 47 -1.41 6.84 17.38
C GLY A 47 -2.68 6.68 18.22
N GLU A 48 -3.29 7.82 18.55
CA GLU A 48 -4.56 7.85 19.28
C GLU A 48 -5.76 7.81 18.33
N SER A 49 -6.88 7.21 18.76
CA SER A 49 -8.13 7.13 17.98
C SER A 49 -8.91 8.46 17.93
N GLY A 50 -8.21 9.59 17.89
CA GLY A 50 -8.85 10.90 17.79
C GLY A 50 -9.54 11.03 16.44
N GLU A 51 -10.88 11.12 16.42
CA GLU A 51 -11.65 11.38 15.20
C GLU A 51 -11.46 12.85 14.75
N TYR A 52 -10.33 13.14 14.11
CA TYR A 52 -10.13 14.41 13.42
C TYR A 52 -10.91 14.39 12.11
N PHE A 53 -11.83 15.34 11.94
CA PHE A 53 -12.65 15.43 10.75
C PHE A 53 -12.71 16.85 10.20
N LEU A 54 -12.93 16.96 8.89
CA LEU A 54 -13.39 18.15 8.20
C LEU A 54 -14.85 17.95 7.82
N GLU A 55 -15.68 18.96 7.98
CA GLU A 55 -17.10 18.90 7.64
C GLU A 55 -17.53 20.21 6.98
N LEU A 56 -18.05 20.12 5.74
CA LEU A 56 -18.62 21.28 5.08
C LEU A 56 -20.00 21.57 5.68
N LYS A 57 -20.10 22.67 6.43
CA LYS A 57 -21.35 23.09 7.08
C LYS A 57 -22.21 24.00 6.24
N GLU A 58 -21.59 24.88 5.48
CA GLU A 58 -22.33 25.91 4.78
C GLU A 58 -21.57 26.40 3.55
N VAL A 59 -22.30 26.71 2.48
CA VAL A 59 -21.79 27.42 1.32
C VAL A 59 -22.67 28.63 1.07
N LYS A 60 -22.08 29.83 1.10
CA LYS A 60 -22.74 31.10 0.77
C LYS A 60 -22.22 31.63 -0.55
N LYS A 61 -23.14 32.14 -1.37
CA LYS A 61 -22.77 32.94 -2.53
C LYS A 61 -22.64 34.40 -2.08
N ILE A 62 -21.45 34.96 -2.21
CA ILE A 62 -21.16 36.37 -1.93
C ILE A 62 -20.76 37.01 -3.26
N GLN A 63 -21.63 37.87 -3.79
CA GLN A 63 -21.49 38.44 -5.14
C GLN A 63 -21.35 37.35 -6.22
N ASN A 64 -20.20 37.30 -6.91
CA ASN A 64 -19.90 36.31 -7.95
C ASN A 64 -19.06 35.12 -7.47
N GLU A 65 -18.72 35.07 -6.18
CA GLU A 65 -17.89 34.01 -5.61
C GLU A 65 -18.65 33.23 -4.51
N TYR A 66 -18.14 32.04 -4.20
CA TYR A 66 -18.63 31.21 -3.12
C TYR A 66 -17.66 31.26 -1.93
N GLU A 67 -18.21 31.35 -0.73
CA GLU A 67 -17.52 31.21 0.55
C GLU A 67 -18.07 29.97 1.25
N ALA A 68 -17.19 29.12 1.77
CA ALA A 68 -17.58 27.91 2.48
C ALA A 68 -17.19 28.00 3.97
N THR A 69 -18.03 27.47 4.85
CA THR A 69 -17.74 27.26 6.27
C THR A 69 -17.42 25.79 6.49
N ILE A 70 -16.21 25.51 6.93
CA ILE A 70 -15.73 24.15 7.22
C ILE A 70 -15.53 24.03 8.73
N ASN A 71 -16.20 23.05 9.32
CA ASN A 71 -15.92 22.61 10.67
C ASN A 71 -14.70 21.67 10.65
N TYR A 72 -13.84 21.80 11.65
CA TYR A 72 -12.68 20.94 11.83
C TYR A 72 -12.43 20.64 13.31
N THR A 73 -11.91 19.45 13.58
CA THR A 73 -11.36 19.11 14.90
C THR A 73 -9.96 19.72 15.04
N ASN A 74 -9.73 20.55 16.07
CA ASN A 74 -8.38 21.09 16.37
C ASN A 74 -7.52 20.07 17.14
N LEU A 75 -6.24 20.40 17.39
CA LEU A 75 -5.28 19.53 18.10
C LEU A 75 -5.67 19.16 19.54
N GLU A 76 -6.66 19.86 20.11
CA GLU A 76 -7.20 19.59 21.45
C GLU A 76 -8.49 18.76 21.40
N ASN A 77 -8.79 18.15 20.24
CA ASN A 77 -10.01 17.39 19.98
C ASN A 77 -11.32 18.21 20.14
N LYS A 78 -11.27 19.52 19.89
CA LYS A 78 -12.42 20.43 19.92
C LYS A 78 -12.83 20.85 18.52
N ILE A 79 -14.14 20.88 18.27
CA ILE A 79 -14.69 21.33 17.00
C ILE A 79 -14.57 22.86 16.91
N LYS A 80 -13.97 23.34 15.83
CA LYS A 80 -13.89 24.76 15.43
C LYS A 80 -14.41 24.92 14.01
N SER A 81 -14.65 26.16 13.60
CA SER A 81 -15.08 26.49 12.24
C SER A 81 -14.13 27.49 11.61
N VAL A 82 -13.91 27.36 10.30
CA VAL A 82 -13.14 28.30 9.49
C VAL A 82 -13.89 28.60 8.21
N LYS A 83 -13.77 29.85 7.73
CA LYS A 83 -14.32 30.27 6.45
C LYS A 83 -13.22 30.26 5.41
N VAL A 84 -13.53 29.75 4.23
CA VAL A 84 -12.58 29.62 3.12
C VAL A 84 -13.19 30.12 1.81
N LYS A 85 -12.34 30.66 0.96
CA LYS A 85 -12.62 31.06 -0.42
C LYS A 85 -11.69 30.31 -1.38
N LYS A 86 -11.92 30.48 -2.68
CA LYS A 86 -11.04 29.92 -3.71
C LYS A 86 -9.59 30.38 -3.46
N HIS A 87 -8.64 29.44 -3.58
CA HIS A 87 -7.20 29.61 -3.34
C HIS A 87 -6.77 29.72 -1.87
N ASP A 88 -7.68 29.68 -0.89
CA ASP A 88 -7.28 29.63 0.53
C ASP A 88 -6.66 28.28 0.89
N ASN A 89 -5.70 28.30 1.83
CA ASN A 89 -5.04 27.12 2.37
C ASN A 89 -5.54 26.83 3.80
N LEU A 90 -6.18 25.69 4.00
CA LEU A 90 -6.72 25.30 5.31
C LEU A 90 -5.63 25.17 6.38
N GLY A 91 -4.45 24.63 6.06
CA GLY A 91 -3.34 24.50 7.00
C GLY A 91 -2.82 25.86 7.49
N ALA A 92 -2.76 26.86 6.61
CA ALA A 92 -2.40 28.22 7.00
C ALA A 92 -3.45 28.87 7.92
N LEU A 93 -4.74 28.69 7.61
CA LEU A 93 -5.85 29.28 8.38
C LEU A 93 -6.06 28.61 9.74
N THR A 94 -5.96 27.29 9.80
CA THR A 94 -6.19 26.49 11.01
C THR A 94 -4.93 26.32 11.86
N ARG A 95 -3.75 26.59 11.29
CA ARG A 95 -2.42 26.29 11.85
C ARG A 95 -2.18 24.80 12.08
N ILE A 96 -2.88 23.94 11.34
CA ILE A 96 -2.71 22.48 11.38
C ILE A 96 -1.84 22.06 10.20
N SER A 97 -0.67 21.47 10.48
CA SER A 97 0.29 21.09 9.44
C SER A 97 -0.27 20.06 8.45
N ALA A 98 -1.08 19.11 8.93
CA ALA A 98 -1.73 18.09 8.11
C ALA A 98 -2.70 18.67 7.06
N LEU A 99 -3.16 19.91 7.24
CA LEU A 99 -4.08 20.59 6.31
C LEU A 99 -3.36 21.49 5.29
N LYS A 100 -2.01 21.49 5.25
CA LYS A 100 -1.25 22.33 4.32
C LYS A 100 -1.47 22.00 2.84
N ASP A 101 -1.80 20.76 2.52
CA ASP A 101 -2.09 20.35 1.14
C ASP A 101 -3.55 20.60 0.73
N TYR A 102 -4.38 21.10 1.66
CA TYR A 102 -5.80 21.40 1.43
C TYR A 102 -5.96 22.85 0.97
N VAL A 103 -5.57 23.11 -0.27
CA VAL A 103 -5.79 24.39 -0.96
C VAL A 103 -7.08 24.32 -1.74
N VAL A 104 -7.99 25.27 -1.51
CA VAL A 104 -9.30 25.31 -2.18
C VAL A 104 -9.10 25.53 -3.68
N GLU A 105 -9.43 24.52 -4.48
CA GLU A 105 -9.45 24.60 -5.93
C GLU A 105 -10.71 25.31 -6.43
N ASN A 106 -11.87 24.86 -5.93
CA ASN A 106 -13.17 25.37 -6.33
C ASN A 106 -14.23 25.15 -5.25
N ILE A 107 -15.22 26.03 -5.20
CA ILE A 107 -16.39 25.91 -4.32
C ILE A 107 -17.65 26.02 -5.18
N VAL A 108 -18.55 25.05 -5.04
CA VAL A 108 -19.90 25.07 -5.64
C VAL A 108 -20.95 24.88 -4.55
N LYS A 109 -22.24 24.97 -4.89
CA LYS A 109 -23.35 25.07 -3.91
C LYS A 109 -23.37 24.01 -2.80
N LYS A 110 -22.80 22.81 -3.01
CA LYS A 110 -22.84 21.70 -2.06
C LYS A 110 -21.48 21.00 -1.89
N GLU A 111 -20.41 21.60 -2.38
CA GLU A 111 -19.14 20.90 -2.53
C GLU A 111 -17.97 21.90 -2.47
N VAL A 112 -16.93 21.53 -1.74
CA VAL A 112 -15.61 22.19 -1.75
C VAL A 112 -14.58 21.19 -2.24
N ARG A 113 -13.90 21.52 -3.33
CA ARG A 113 -12.82 20.71 -3.90
C ARG A 113 -11.46 21.30 -3.57
N PHE A 114 -10.53 20.44 -3.21
CA PHE A 114 -9.13 20.79 -2.91
C PHE A 114 -8.18 20.31 -4.01
N LEU A 115 -7.04 20.99 -4.17
CA LEU A 115 -6.02 20.64 -5.16
C LEU A 115 -5.40 19.26 -4.94
N ASN A 116 -5.44 18.72 -3.72
CA ASN A 116 -5.01 17.36 -3.42
C ASN A 116 -6.02 16.28 -3.86
N GLY A 117 -7.13 16.68 -4.50
CA GLY A 117 -8.19 15.77 -4.96
C GLY A 117 -9.23 15.42 -3.91
N VAL A 118 -9.10 15.92 -2.67
CA VAL A 118 -10.11 15.75 -1.62
C VAL A 118 -11.34 16.57 -1.96
N ASN A 119 -12.51 16.00 -1.68
CA ASN A 119 -13.78 16.64 -1.91
C ASN A 119 -14.66 16.58 -0.66
N LEU A 120 -15.09 17.74 -0.16
CA LEU A 120 -16.02 17.83 0.96
C LEU A 120 -17.42 18.13 0.44
N LEU A 121 -18.34 17.18 0.58
CA LEU A 121 -19.75 17.41 0.33
C LEU A 121 -20.44 18.02 1.55
N LEU A 122 -21.50 18.79 1.30
CA LEU A 122 -22.30 19.42 2.36
C LEU A 122 -22.82 18.36 3.32
N ASP A 123 -22.65 18.61 4.62
CA ASP A 123 -23.02 17.71 5.73
C ASP A 123 -22.30 16.35 5.77
N GLN A 124 -21.23 16.18 4.98
CA GLN A 124 -20.34 15.02 5.05
C GLN A 124 -19.13 15.33 5.94
N LYS A 125 -18.84 14.40 6.85
CA LYS A 125 -17.60 14.40 7.62
C LYS A 125 -16.58 13.56 6.88
N GLU A 126 -15.49 14.19 6.45
CA GLU A 126 -14.32 13.47 5.97
C GLU A 126 -13.29 13.42 7.09
N PRO A 127 -12.82 12.22 7.48
CA PRO A 127 -11.69 12.13 8.37
C PRO A 127 -10.47 12.74 7.69
N PHE A 128 -9.71 13.55 8.41
CA PHE A 128 -8.36 13.89 7.98
C PHE A 128 -7.42 13.33 9.01
N SER A 129 -6.39 12.62 8.56
CA SER A 129 -5.33 12.24 9.47
C SER A 129 -4.58 13.50 9.83
N HIS A 130 -4.71 13.94 11.07
CA HIS A 130 -3.60 14.64 11.68
C HIS A 130 -2.67 13.61 12.29
N LEU A 131 -1.79 13.08 11.46
CA LEU A 131 -0.56 12.51 11.97
C LEU A 131 0.18 13.68 12.63
N LEU A 132 0.15 13.74 13.95
CA LEU A 132 0.98 14.70 14.68
C LEU A 132 2.43 14.43 14.25
N GLU A 133 3.28 15.46 14.21
CA GLU A 133 4.69 15.23 13.86
C GLU A 133 5.32 14.16 14.76
N GLY A 134 4.88 14.06 16.02
CA GLY A 134 5.25 12.99 16.93
C GLY A 134 4.75 11.60 16.53
N GLU A 135 3.55 11.46 15.96
CA GLU A 135 3.07 10.17 15.45
C GLU A 135 3.85 9.72 14.21
N GLN A 136 4.23 10.65 13.32
CA GLN A 136 5.08 10.32 12.16
C GLN A 136 6.45 9.83 12.60
N GLU A 137 7.04 10.51 13.60
CA GLU A 137 8.29 10.11 14.22
C GLU A 137 8.18 8.71 14.85
N ILE A 138 7.11 8.43 15.59
CA ILE A 138 6.88 7.10 16.21
C ILE A 138 6.70 6.03 15.14
N MET A 139 5.90 6.28 14.10
CA MET A 139 5.68 5.33 13.00
C MET A 139 6.98 5.02 12.25
N LEU A 140 7.78 6.05 11.94
CA LEU A 140 9.09 5.86 11.32
C LEU A 140 10.03 5.07 12.23
N LYS A 141 10.05 5.38 13.52
CA LYS A 141 10.86 4.66 14.50
C LYS A 141 10.47 3.18 14.55
N ILE A 142 9.19 2.86 14.67
CA ILE A 142 8.68 1.47 14.64
C ILE A 142 9.06 0.79 13.33
N ALA A 143 8.95 1.48 12.19
CA ALA A 143 9.31 0.92 10.88
C ALA A 143 10.80 0.62 10.76
N ILE A 144 11.66 1.48 11.31
CA ILE A 144 13.11 1.28 11.32
C ILE A 144 13.48 0.13 12.26
N GLU A 145 12.96 0.12 13.49
CA GLU A 145 13.18 -0.94 14.48
C GLU A 145 12.73 -2.31 13.93
N SER A 146 11.49 -2.39 13.44
CA SER A 146 10.94 -3.61 12.83
C SER A 146 11.76 -4.08 11.62
N HIS A 147 12.27 -3.13 10.81
CA HIS A 147 13.09 -3.47 9.66
C HIS A 147 14.44 -4.06 10.08
N PHE A 148 15.14 -3.49 11.07
CA PHE A 148 16.42 -4.03 11.54
C PHE A 148 16.28 -5.42 12.15
N GLU A 149 15.21 -5.65 12.93
CA GLU A 149 14.89 -6.97 13.50
C GLU A 149 14.71 -8.01 12.39
N ARG A 150 13.88 -7.71 11.38
CA ARG A 150 13.69 -8.61 10.23
C ARG A 150 14.95 -8.74 9.38
N GLU A 151 15.68 -7.65 9.16
CA GLU A 151 16.87 -7.65 8.30
C GLU A 151 17.95 -8.56 8.87
N GLU A 152 18.15 -8.57 10.19
CA GLU A 152 19.13 -9.45 10.84
C GLU A 152 18.85 -10.93 10.59
N GLU A 153 17.58 -11.35 10.74
CA GLU A 153 17.16 -12.74 10.52
C GLU A 153 17.21 -13.13 9.04
N LEU A 154 16.72 -12.25 8.17
CA LEU A 154 16.64 -12.48 6.73
C LEU A 154 18.02 -12.46 6.06
N TYR A 155 18.95 -11.64 6.56
CA TYR A 155 20.33 -11.58 6.07
C TYR A 155 20.99 -12.96 6.16
N GLN A 156 20.81 -13.67 7.27
CA GLN A 156 21.36 -15.02 7.48
C GLN A 156 20.77 -16.06 6.51
N LYS A 157 19.55 -15.81 6.00
CA LYS A 157 18.86 -16.64 5.02
C LYS A 157 19.15 -16.21 3.58
N GLY A 158 20.05 -15.25 3.39
CA GLY A 158 20.38 -14.70 2.08
C GLY A 158 19.22 -13.93 1.44
N VAL A 159 18.28 -13.41 2.22
CA VAL A 159 17.15 -12.60 1.73
C VAL A 159 17.39 -11.15 2.14
N LYS A 160 17.48 -10.25 1.17
CA LYS A 160 17.59 -8.82 1.46
C LYS A 160 16.21 -8.28 1.84
N ALA A 161 16.10 -7.59 2.97
CA ALA A 161 14.85 -6.95 3.39
C ALA A 161 14.74 -5.55 2.78
N LEU A 162 13.53 -5.17 2.35
CA LEU A 162 13.21 -3.80 1.93
C LEU A 162 12.01 -3.27 2.73
N CYS A 163 12.06 -1.99 3.07
CA CYS A 163 10.97 -1.23 3.69
C CYS A 163 10.46 -0.18 2.70
N MET A 164 9.13 -0.11 2.53
CA MET A 164 8.49 0.89 1.70
C MET A 164 7.70 1.87 2.58
N VAL A 165 7.98 3.16 2.45
CA VAL A 165 7.36 4.24 3.22
C VAL A 165 6.49 5.07 2.29
N PHE A 166 5.18 5.05 2.50
CA PHE A 166 4.24 5.87 1.75
C PHE A 166 4.05 7.23 2.39
N ILE A 167 4.25 8.28 1.59
CA ILE A 167 4.13 9.68 2.01
C ILE A 167 3.02 10.39 1.22
N SER A 168 2.45 11.44 1.81
CA SER A 168 1.38 12.23 1.15
C SER A 168 1.91 13.04 -0.03
N GLY A 169 3.10 13.63 0.10
CA GLY A 169 3.66 14.53 -0.90
C GLY A 169 5.19 14.56 -0.93
N VAL A 170 5.74 14.73 -2.12
CA VAL A 170 7.19 14.80 -2.37
C VAL A 170 7.86 15.88 -1.51
N ASN A 171 7.19 17.01 -1.31
CA ASN A 171 7.70 18.17 -0.57
C ASN A 171 8.07 17.86 0.89
N SER A 172 7.50 16.80 1.46
CA SER A 172 7.87 16.35 2.81
C SER A 172 9.25 15.69 2.85
N TYR A 173 9.69 15.09 1.73
CA TYR A 173 10.93 14.35 1.59
C TYR A 173 12.01 15.11 0.79
N LEU A 174 11.64 15.87 -0.24
CA LEU A 174 12.53 16.77 -1.01
C LEU A 174 11.98 18.19 -1.01
N SER A 175 12.84 19.18 -0.79
CA SER A 175 12.50 20.60 -0.92
C SER A 175 12.48 21.03 -2.39
N GLU A 176 11.98 22.24 -2.68
CA GLU A 176 11.93 22.82 -4.03
C GLU A 176 13.29 22.88 -4.74
N ASN A 177 14.40 22.96 -3.98
CA ASN A 177 15.77 22.96 -4.50
C ASN A 177 16.41 21.55 -4.54
N GLU A 178 15.59 20.50 -4.54
CA GLU A 178 16.00 19.09 -4.50
C GLU A 178 16.89 18.71 -3.29
N GLN A 179 16.89 19.53 -2.23
CA GLN A 179 17.57 19.21 -0.97
C GLN A 179 16.68 18.35 -0.06
N PRO A 180 17.24 17.48 0.80
CA PRO A 180 16.48 16.73 1.78
C PRO A 180 15.57 17.64 2.61
N ALA A 181 14.28 17.31 2.66
CA ALA A 181 13.31 18.03 3.48
C ALA A 181 13.16 17.38 4.86
N LYS A 182 12.21 17.89 5.67
CA LYS A 182 12.04 17.53 7.08
C LYS A 182 11.92 16.02 7.32
N LEU A 183 11.20 15.28 6.47
CA LEU A 183 10.98 13.84 6.65
C LEU A 183 12.26 13.04 6.39
N ALA A 184 13.02 13.38 5.35
CA ALA A 184 14.29 12.72 5.05
C ALA A 184 15.29 12.92 6.19
N LEU A 185 15.43 14.14 6.68
CA LEU A 185 16.30 14.47 7.82
C LEU A 185 15.86 13.77 9.11
N LEU A 186 14.54 13.67 9.35
CA LEU A 186 14.01 12.92 10.48
C LEU A 186 14.34 11.43 10.38
N PHE A 187 14.13 10.84 9.19
CA PHE A 187 14.48 9.45 8.92
C PHE A 187 15.98 9.20 9.15
N GLU A 188 16.88 10.01 8.56
CA GLU A 188 18.33 9.86 8.70
C GLU A 188 18.74 9.88 10.19
N LYS A 189 18.18 10.80 10.98
CA LYS A 189 18.42 10.90 12.42
C LYS A 189 17.96 9.65 13.17
N LEU A 190 16.72 9.19 12.93
CA LEU A 190 16.15 8.02 13.61
C LEU A 190 16.91 6.73 13.22
N TYR A 191 17.26 6.59 11.94
CA TYR A 191 18.03 5.46 11.42
C TYR A 191 19.41 5.41 12.07
N GLN A 192 20.11 6.54 12.17
CA GLN A 192 21.40 6.61 12.84
C GLN A 192 21.32 6.15 14.30
N GLN A 193 20.32 6.65 15.04
CA GLN A 193 20.12 6.30 16.43
C GLN A 193 19.88 4.80 16.61
N GLU A 194 19.09 4.19 15.73
CA GLU A 194 18.82 2.75 15.81
C GLU A 194 20.02 1.91 15.37
N LEU A 195 20.71 2.31 14.30
CA LEU A 195 21.94 1.68 13.84
C LEU A 195 23.00 1.61 14.96
N GLU A 196 23.18 2.70 15.72
CA GLU A 196 24.10 2.73 16.86
C GLU A 196 23.70 1.78 17.99
N LYS A 197 22.40 1.53 18.19
CA LYS A 197 21.94 0.53 19.15
C LYS A 197 22.17 -0.89 18.63
N VAL A 198 21.84 -1.15 17.37
CA VAL A 198 21.99 -2.45 16.72
C VAL A 198 23.45 -2.87 16.68
N LEU A 199 24.38 -1.97 16.32
CA LEU A 199 25.82 -2.26 16.28
C LEU A 199 26.46 -2.57 17.65
N LYS A 200 25.77 -2.28 18.76
CA LYS A 200 26.21 -2.69 20.11
C LYS A 200 25.84 -4.14 20.44
N LYS A 201 24.91 -4.74 19.69
CA LYS A 201 24.51 -6.14 19.85
C LYS A 201 25.59 -7.08 19.29
N PRO A 202 25.66 -8.34 19.74
CA PRO A 202 26.50 -9.35 19.12
C PRO A 202 25.87 -9.80 17.79
N LEU A 203 26.37 -9.24 16.69
CA LEU A 203 25.88 -9.53 15.32
C LEU A 203 26.83 -10.48 14.60
N ASN A 204 26.31 -11.20 13.59
CA ASN A 204 27.14 -11.89 12.60
C ASN A 204 28.14 -10.91 11.94
N GLU A 205 29.38 -11.35 11.71
CA GLU A 205 30.46 -10.50 11.19
C GLU A 205 30.13 -9.86 9.83
N ASN A 206 29.55 -10.63 8.90
CA ASN A 206 29.18 -10.11 7.58
C ASN A 206 28.03 -9.11 7.66
N TYR A 207 27.05 -9.38 8.53
CA TYR A 207 25.93 -8.45 8.74
C TYR A 207 26.41 -7.15 9.38
N ARG A 208 27.30 -7.24 10.38
CA ARG A 208 27.96 -6.07 10.98
C ARG A 208 28.69 -5.24 9.93
N ALA A 209 29.51 -5.86 9.07
CA ALA A 209 30.22 -5.16 8.01
C ALA A 209 29.26 -4.46 7.02
N TYR A 210 28.15 -5.13 6.67
CA TYR A 210 27.09 -4.56 5.83
C TYR A 210 26.43 -3.33 6.49
N LEU A 211 26.19 -3.36 7.80
CA LEU A 211 25.67 -2.21 8.56
C LEU A 211 26.69 -1.08 8.72
N GLU A 212 27.97 -1.41 8.93
CA GLU A 212 29.05 -0.43 9.07
C GLU A 212 29.32 0.33 7.78
N ARG A 213 29.19 -0.31 6.61
CA ARG A 213 29.25 0.37 5.30
C ARG A 213 28.18 1.46 5.18
N ALA A 214 26.96 1.16 5.61
CA ALA A 214 25.86 2.13 5.61
C ALA A 214 26.07 3.28 6.60
N LYS A 215 26.84 3.07 7.67
CA LYS A 215 27.18 4.11 8.66
C LYS A 215 28.03 5.24 8.06
N GLU A 216 28.84 4.95 7.05
CA GLU A 216 29.68 5.96 6.39
C GLU A 216 28.86 7.00 5.63
N ASP A 217 27.71 6.59 5.09
CA ASP A 217 26.80 7.45 4.34
C ASP A 217 25.35 6.97 4.43
N ILE A 218 24.64 7.47 5.46
CA ILE A 218 23.24 7.11 5.74
C ILE A 218 22.32 7.46 4.55
N LYS A 219 22.68 8.45 3.74
CA LYS A 219 21.85 8.86 2.59
C LYS A 219 21.70 7.75 1.55
N LYS A 220 22.61 6.77 1.54
CA LYS A 220 22.54 5.61 0.65
C LYS A 220 21.51 4.56 1.09
N VAL A 221 21.09 4.56 2.35
CA VAL A 221 20.14 3.54 2.85
C VAL A 221 18.69 3.82 2.44
N HIS A 222 18.40 5.05 2.01
CA HIS A 222 17.06 5.46 1.60
C HIS A 222 17.04 6.17 0.24
N GLY A 223 15.91 6.06 -0.45
CA GLY A 223 15.72 6.63 -1.77
C GLY A 223 14.28 7.07 -2.00
N GLY A 224 14.12 8.12 -2.80
CA GLY A 224 12.82 8.67 -3.17
C GLY A 224 12.34 8.15 -4.53
N TYR A 225 11.09 7.70 -4.60
CA TYR A 225 10.39 7.31 -5.82
C TYR A 225 9.19 8.22 -6.02
N PHE A 226 9.41 9.28 -6.78
CA PHE A 226 8.41 10.31 -7.01
C PHE A 226 8.42 10.75 -8.47
N ALA A 227 7.27 11.14 -8.98
CA ALA A 227 7.17 11.80 -10.27
C ALA A 227 7.66 13.24 -10.12
N LYS A 228 8.56 13.69 -11.02
CA LYS A 228 9.09 15.06 -11.00
C LYS A 228 8.02 16.12 -11.28
N SER A 229 6.91 15.74 -11.93
CA SER A 229 5.73 16.58 -12.07
C SER A 229 4.45 15.74 -12.20
N ASN A 230 3.30 16.41 -12.11
CA ASN A 230 1.99 15.79 -12.36
C ASN A 230 1.72 15.48 -13.85
N LYS A 231 2.66 15.75 -14.76
CA LYS A 231 2.54 15.38 -16.17
C LYS A 231 2.73 13.87 -16.32
N GLU A 232 1.86 13.21 -17.09
CA GLU A 232 1.86 11.74 -17.27
C GLU A 232 3.25 11.19 -17.62
N GLY A 233 4.03 11.85 -18.48
CA GLY A 233 5.35 11.39 -18.88
C GLY A 233 6.42 11.37 -17.79
N ASP A 234 6.31 12.18 -16.74
CA ASP A 234 7.28 12.20 -15.63
C ASP A 234 6.99 11.09 -14.60
N LYS A 235 5.74 10.62 -14.52
CA LYS A 235 5.38 9.43 -13.73
C LYS A 235 6.00 8.18 -14.34
N ASP A 236 5.89 8.04 -15.66
CA ASP A 236 6.45 6.89 -16.40
C ASP A 236 7.98 6.80 -16.28
N GLN A 237 8.69 7.94 -16.33
CA GLN A 237 10.15 7.98 -16.17
C GLN A 237 10.62 7.65 -14.76
N ALA A 238 9.93 8.16 -13.73
CA ALA A 238 10.21 7.79 -12.34
C ALA A 238 10.01 6.28 -12.16
N ILE A 239 8.93 5.74 -12.75
CA ILE A 239 8.62 4.32 -12.71
C ILE A 239 9.71 3.46 -13.36
N GLU A 240 10.21 3.88 -14.51
CA GLU A 240 11.21 3.16 -15.30
C GLU A 240 12.56 3.03 -14.58
N LEU A 241 13.00 4.06 -13.82
CA LEU A 241 14.26 4.06 -13.09
C LEU A 241 14.34 2.94 -12.04
N ILE A 242 13.28 2.70 -11.27
CA ILE A 242 13.29 1.63 -10.28
C ILE A 242 12.98 0.26 -10.90
N LEU A 243 12.13 0.20 -11.92
CA LEU A 243 11.96 -1.05 -12.68
C LEU A 243 13.28 -1.53 -13.30
N LYS A 244 14.12 -0.61 -13.80
CA LYS A 244 15.45 -0.90 -14.37
C LYS A 244 16.47 -1.37 -13.33
N GLU A 245 16.35 -0.94 -12.08
CA GLU A 245 17.32 -1.26 -11.01
C GLU A 245 16.81 -2.29 -9.99
N LYS A 246 15.72 -3.01 -10.29
CA LYS A 246 15.13 -4.02 -9.38
C LYS A 246 16.14 -5.05 -8.87
N GLU A 247 17.03 -5.53 -9.73
CA GLU A 247 18.03 -6.53 -9.35
C GLU A 247 19.06 -5.96 -8.36
N LYS A 248 19.48 -4.70 -8.56
CA LYS A 248 20.38 -4.01 -7.60
C LYS A 248 19.72 -3.84 -6.24
N LEU A 249 18.41 -3.57 -6.20
CA LEU A 249 17.67 -3.47 -4.94
C LEU A 249 17.66 -4.78 -4.16
N LEU A 250 17.72 -5.93 -4.83
CA LEU A 250 17.74 -7.25 -4.21
C LEU A 250 19.15 -7.68 -3.76
N SER A 251 20.21 -7.06 -4.30
CA SER A 251 21.59 -7.36 -3.94
C SER A 251 22.02 -6.70 -2.62
N PHE A 252 22.78 -7.43 -1.80
CA PHE A 252 23.46 -6.88 -0.63
C PHE A 252 24.60 -5.91 -0.97
N ASP A 253 25.00 -5.78 -2.24
CA ASP A 253 25.99 -4.77 -2.66
C ASP A 253 25.42 -3.34 -2.60
N SER A 254 24.09 -3.21 -2.66
CA SER A 254 23.40 -1.93 -2.50
C SER A 254 22.97 -1.72 -1.05
N ASP A 255 23.31 -0.57 -0.47
CA ASP A 255 22.86 -0.17 0.87
C ASP A 255 21.40 0.27 0.94
N LEU A 256 20.83 0.65 -0.21
CA LEU A 256 19.44 1.08 -0.33
C LEU A 256 18.49 -0.02 0.13
N ARG A 257 17.72 0.28 1.18
CA ARG A 257 16.78 -0.64 1.83
C ARG A 257 15.47 0.03 2.29
N PHE A 258 15.41 1.36 2.32
CA PHE A 258 14.18 2.14 2.55
C PHE A 258 13.78 2.90 1.29
N ILE A 259 12.55 2.71 0.81
CA ILE A 259 12.03 3.40 -0.38
C ILE A 259 10.86 4.28 0.04
N PHE A 260 11.00 5.59 -0.16
CA PHE A 260 9.93 6.56 0.04
C PHE A 260 9.17 6.75 -1.26
N SER A 261 7.85 6.59 -1.25
CA SER A 261 7.01 6.70 -2.44
C SER A 261 5.75 7.51 -2.16
N GLN A 262 5.28 8.23 -3.17
CA GLN A 262 3.90 8.71 -3.17
C GLN A 262 2.93 7.54 -3.35
N TRP A 263 1.76 7.67 -2.76
CA TRP A 263 0.70 6.68 -2.88
C TRP A 263 0.25 6.44 -4.33
N ALA A 264 0.17 7.51 -5.12
CA ALA A 264 -0.31 7.46 -6.50
C ALA A 264 0.59 6.65 -7.45
N LEU A 265 1.81 6.30 -7.03
CA LEU A 265 2.77 5.51 -7.81
C LEU A 265 2.78 4.03 -7.43
N GLN A 266 1.73 3.55 -6.77
CA GLN A 266 1.54 2.12 -6.56
C GLN A 266 1.60 1.34 -7.89
N GLU A 267 1.05 1.90 -8.98
CA GLU A 267 1.10 1.28 -10.31
C GLU A 267 2.52 1.28 -10.89
N GLY A 268 3.25 0.19 -10.64
CA GLY A 268 4.61 -0.03 -11.17
C GLY A 268 5.55 -0.65 -10.13
N TRP A 269 5.29 -0.43 -8.85
CA TRP A 269 6.05 -1.06 -7.78
C TRP A 269 5.65 -2.52 -7.60
N ASP A 270 6.66 -3.39 -7.59
CA ASP A 270 6.48 -4.82 -7.53
C ASP A 270 7.83 -5.48 -7.23
N ASN A 271 8.15 -5.60 -5.94
CA ASN A 271 9.38 -6.20 -5.45
C ASN A 271 9.05 -7.27 -4.38
N PRO A 272 9.47 -8.54 -4.58
CA PRO A 272 9.15 -9.65 -3.68
C PRO A 272 9.78 -9.51 -2.29
N ASN A 273 10.77 -8.64 -2.12
CA ASN A 273 11.52 -8.51 -0.87
C ASN A 273 11.10 -7.30 -0.04
N VAL A 274 9.97 -6.66 -0.38
CA VAL A 274 9.31 -5.75 0.56
C VAL A 274 8.76 -6.58 1.71
N MET A 275 9.32 -6.35 2.90
CA MET A 275 8.96 -7.03 4.15
C MET A 275 8.23 -6.09 5.11
N THR A 276 8.34 -4.78 4.88
CA THR A 276 7.69 -3.77 5.70
C THR A 276 7.08 -2.70 4.80
N ILE A 277 5.83 -2.34 5.08
CA ILE A 277 5.16 -1.18 4.50
C ILE A 277 4.79 -0.26 5.66
N CYS A 278 5.28 0.98 5.63
CA CYS A 278 4.89 2.03 6.57
C CYS A 278 4.09 3.09 5.83
N LYS A 279 2.87 3.34 6.28
CA LYS A 279 1.94 4.24 5.63
C LYS A 279 1.80 5.53 6.44
N LEU A 280 2.63 6.53 6.15
CA LEU A 280 2.60 7.83 6.85
C LEU A 280 1.49 8.77 6.35
N ALA A 281 0.71 8.35 5.36
CA ALA A 281 -0.39 9.13 4.83
C ALA A 281 -1.61 8.24 4.62
N PRO A 282 -2.81 8.68 5.03
CA PRO A 282 -4.03 7.93 4.81
C PRO A 282 -4.32 7.79 3.31
N SER A 283 -5.00 6.72 2.93
CA SER A 283 -5.45 6.55 1.54
C SER A 283 -6.78 7.24 1.27
N HIS A 284 -6.94 7.74 0.05
CA HIS A 284 -8.24 8.15 -0.47
C HIS A 284 -9.07 6.92 -0.92
N SER A 285 -10.39 7.04 -0.77
CA SER A 285 -11.37 6.00 -0.44
C SER A 285 -11.80 5.01 -1.54
N ASN A 286 -11.14 4.98 -2.70
CA ASN A 286 -11.63 4.18 -3.85
C ASN A 286 -10.88 2.86 -4.10
N ILE A 287 -9.79 2.58 -3.39
CA ILE A 287 -8.96 1.37 -3.56
C ILE A 287 -9.03 0.52 -2.29
N THR A 288 -9.32 -0.78 -2.43
CA THR A 288 -9.46 -1.71 -1.31
C THR A 288 -8.13 -1.89 -0.58
N LYS A 289 -8.11 -2.03 0.75
CA LYS A 289 -6.88 -2.12 1.57
C LYS A 289 -5.97 -3.27 1.12
N LEU A 290 -6.53 -4.40 0.69
CA LEU A 290 -5.76 -5.52 0.14
C LEU A 290 -5.03 -5.15 -1.15
N GLN A 291 -5.65 -4.38 -2.05
CA GLN A 291 -4.97 -3.90 -3.27
C GLN A 291 -3.81 -2.96 -2.94
N GLN A 292 -3.94 -2.19 -1.86
CA GLN A 292 -2.91 -1.26 -1.41
C GLN A 292 -1.62 -1.96 -0.98
N ILE A 293 -1.75 -3.06 -0.24
CA ILE A 293 -0.60 -3.83 0.28
C ILE A 293 -0.23 -5.01 -0.65
N GLY A 294 -1.08 -5.34 -1.62
CA GLY A 294 -0.96 -6.53 -2.47
C GLY A 294 0.37 -6.64 -3.22
N ARG A 295 1.02 -5.50 -3.47
CA ARG A 295 2.35 -5.43 -4.11
C ARG A 295 3.48 -5.93 -3.21
N GLY A 296 3.29 -5.88 -1.89
CA GLY A 296 4.21 -6.45 -0.90
C GLY A 296 3.97 -7.94 -0.62
N LEU A 297 2.85 -8.52 -1.07
CA LEU A 297 2.45 -9.88 -0.72
C LEU A 297 3.15 -10.99 -1.51
N ARG A 298 3.97 -10.64 -2.50
CA ARG A 298 4.72 -11.66 -3.25
C ARG A 298 5.75 -12.35 -2.37
N LEU A 299 5.91 -13.66 -2.54
CA LEU A 299 6.92 -14.42 -1.80
C LEU A 299 8.33 -13.92 -2.12
N ALA A 300 9.18 -13.84 -1.10
CA ALA A 300 10.53 -13.31 -1.19
C ALA A 300 11.45 -14.19 -2.03
N VAL A 301 12.54 -13.58 -2.51
CA VAL A 301 13.64 -14.27 -3.19
C VAL A 301 14.95 -14.10 -2.43
N ASN A 302 15.78 -15.13 -2.45
CA ASN A 302 17.13 -15.09 -1.89
C ASN A 302 18.16 -14.50 -2.89
N GLN A 303 19.42 -14.38 -2.48
CA GLN A 303 20.52 -13.87 -3.33
C GLN A 303 20.80 -14.73 -4.57
N ARG A 304 20.30 -15.96 -4.64
CA ARG A 304 20.38 -16.81 -5.84
C ARG A 304 19.22 -16.58 -6.82
N GLY A 305 18.29 -15.69 -6.47
CA GLY A 305 17.05 -15.44 -7.22
C GLY A 305 15.98 -16.52 -7.02
N GLU A 306 16.18 -17.45 -6.07
CA GLU A 306 15.22 -18.51 -5.78
C GLU A 306 14.10 -17.98 -4.87
N ARG A 307 12.86 -18.29 -5.23
CA ARG A 307 11.69 -17.92 -4.43
C ARG A 307 11.55 -18.87 -3.24
N ILE A 308 11.33 -18.30 -2.06
CA ILE A 308 11.08 -19.07 -0.85
C ILE A 308 9.61 -19.50 -0.84
N THR A 309 9.31 -20.68 -1.38
CA THR A 309 7.95 -21.25 -1.46
C THR A 309 7.61 -22.08 -0.22
N LYS A 310 6.35 -22.54 -0.10
CA LYS A 310 5.82 -23.26 1.07
C LYS A 310 6.60 -24.51 1.44
N GLU A 311 7.29 -25.11 0.48
CA GLU A 311 8.14 -26.29 0.68
C GLU A 311 9.48 -25.96 1.36
N HIS A 312 9.88 -24.69 1.40
CA HIS A 312 11.12 -24.24 2.01
C HIS A 312 10.99 -24.20 3.54
N ALA A 313 11.98 -24.71 4.27
CA ALA A 313 11.95 -24.77 5.75
C ALA A 313 11.78 -23.40 6.42
N ASP A 314 12.30 -22.35 5.78
CA ASP A 314 12.20 -20.97 6.25
C ASP A 314 10.95 -20.21 5.77
N PHE A 315 9.98 -20.87 5.14
CA PHE A 315 8.85 -20.20 4.50
C PHE A 315 8.12 -19.22 5.42
N ASP A 316 7.68 -19.69 6.60
CA ASP A 316 6.86 -18.89 7.51
C ASP A 316 7.63 -17.70 8.09
N CYS A 317 8.90 -17.90 8.45
CA CYS A 317 9.73 -16.83 8.99
C CYS A 317 10.12 -15.79 7.94
N VAL A 318 10.31 -16.19 6.67
CA VAL A 318 10.71 -15.27 5.60
C VAL A 318 9.51 -14.47 5.08
N ASN A 319 8.39 -15.14 4.81
CA ASN A 319 7.28 -14.60 4.04
C ASN A 319 6.20 -13.97 4.93
N GLU A 320 6.60 -12.96 5.69
CA GLU A 320 5.69 -12.12 6.47
C GLU A 320 5.85 -10.65 6.05
N LEU A 321 4.73 -9.99 5.77
CA LEU A 321 4.65 -8.58 5.47
C LEU A 321 4.15 -7.82 6.71
N VAL A 322 5.01 -6.98 7.27
CA VAL A 322 4.65 -6.07 8.35
C VAL A 322 4.07 -4.78 7.76
N VAL A 323 2.87 -4.41 8.18
CA VAL A 323 2.16 -3.22 7.70
C VAL A 323 1.93 -2.29 8.89
N ILE A 324 2.55 -1.11 8.84
CA ILE A 324 2.45 -0.08 9.88
C ILE A 324 1.52 1.01 9.36
N VAL A 325 0.42 1.22 10.07
CA VAL A 325 -0.63 2.18 9.70
C VAL A 325 -0.97 3.10 10.88
N PRO A 326 -1.45 4.32 10.62
CA PRO A 326 -1.94 5.15 11.69
C PRO A 326 -3.28 4.60 12.21
N GLN A 327 -3.53 4.74 13.51
CA GLN A 327 -4.74 4.24 14.17
C GLN A 327 -6.03 4.81 13.56
N VAL A 328 -5.96 6.01 12.98
CA VAL A 328 -7.08 6.66 12.29
C VAL A 328 -7.56 5.91 11.03
N GLU A 329 -6.80 4.95 10.50
CA GLU A 329 -7.27 4.06 9.40
C GLU A 329 -8.31 3.03 9.85
N GLY A 330 -8.65 3.03 11.14
CA GLY A 330 -9.63 2.13 11.75
C GLY A 330 -9.13 0.69 11.81
N ASP A 331 -10.08 -0.24 11.81
CA ASP A 331 -9.78 -1.68 11.81
C ASP A 331 -9.27 -2.14 10.43
N PHE A 332 -7.97 -1.89 10.19
CA PHE A 332 -7.29 -2.27 8.96
C PHE A 332 -7.29 -3.79 8.74
N VAL A 333 -7.20 -4.57 9.82
CA VAL A 333 -7.19 -6.04 9.77
C VAL A 333 -8.58 -6.56 9.40
N GLY A 334 -9.63 -6.12 10.10
CA GLY A 334 -11.00 -6.53 9.85
C GLY A 334 -11.44 -6.18 8.44
N ALA A 335 -11.06 -5.00 7.94
CA ALA A 335 -11.33 -4.61 6.56
C ALA A 335 -10.62 -5.52 5.52
N ILE A 336 -9.36 -5.93 5.74
CA ILE A 336 -8.71 -6.91 4.85
C ILE A 336 -9.41 -8.27 4.91
N GLN A 337 -9.76 -8.75 6.09
CA GLN A 337 -10.43 -10.03 6.26
C GLN A 337 -11.81 -10.03 5.58
N GLN A 338 -12.55 -8.93 5.69
CA GLN A 338 -13.82 -8.72 5.01
C GLN A 338 -13.61 -8.71 3.49
N GLU A 339 -12.65 -7.94 2.98
CA GLU A 339 -12.32 -7.90 1.54
C GLU A 339 -11.98 -9.29 0.99
N ILE A 340 -11.15 -10.06 1.69
CA ILE A 340 -10.79 -11.44 1.29
C ILE A 340 -12.05 -12.32 1.25
N SER A 341 -12.95 -12.16 2.22
CA SER A 341 -14.18 -12.95 2.32
C SER A 341 -15.21 -12.59 1.27
N GLU A 342 -15.38 -11.30 0.96
CA GLU A 342 -16.32 -10.78 -0.04
C GLU A 342 -15.88 -11.12 -1.48
N HIS A 343 -14.58 -11.13 -1.75
CA HIS A 343 -14.02 -11.47 -3.05
C HIS A 343 -13.76 -12.97 -3.24
N SER A 344 -14.05 -13.81 -2.25
CA SER A 344 -13.90 -15.26 -2.40
C SER A 344 -14.99 -15.81 -3.32
N LEU A 345 -14.56 -16.45 -4.42
CA LEU A 345 -15.44 -17.07 -5.41
C LEU A 345 -15.91 -18.48 -4.97
N ILE A 346 -15.41 -18.99 -3.84
CA ILE A 346 -15.74 -20.31 -3.27
C ILE A 346 -17.19 -20.38 -2.71
N LYS A 347 -18.09 -19.48 -3.13
CA LYS A 347 -19.54 -19.62 -2.92
C LYS A 347 -20.26 -20.42 -4.01
N LYS A 348 -19.60 -20.78 -5.12
CA LYS A 348 -20.22 -21.61 -6.18
C LYS A 348 -19.30 -22.73 -6.63
N GLU A 349 -19.50 -23.91 -6.05
CA GLU A 349 -19.23 -25.15 -6.79
C GLU A 349 -20.25 -25.22 -7.93
N PHE A 350 -19.80 -24.99 -9.17
CA PHE A 350 -20.65 -25.25 -10.32
C PHE A 350 -20.76 -26.76 -10.49
N SER A 351 -21.95 -27.30 -10.21
CA SER A 351 -22.23 -28.69 -10.58
C SER A 351 -22.24 -28.82 -12.11
N GLY A 352 -21.87 -29.99 -12.64
CA GLY A 352 -21.97 -30.25 -14.08
C GLY A 352 -23.39 -29.99 -14.64
N GLY A 353 -24.42 -30.10 -13.80
CA GLY A 353 -25.81 -29.78 -14.16
C GLY A 353 -26.07 -28.29 -14.40
N GLU A 354 -25.48 -27.39 -13.59
CA GLU A 354 -25.66 -25.93 -13.79
C GLU A 354 -24.96 -25.42 -15.07
N LEU A 355 -23.86 -26.07 -15.46
CA LEU A 355 -23.14 -25.75 -16.69
C LEU A 355 -23.87 -26.25 -17.94
N GLU A 356 -24.61 -27.36 -17.83
CA GLU A 356 -25.55 -27.83 -18.87
C GLU A 356 -26.75 -26.88 -19.01
N GLU A 357 -27.33 -26.45 -17.89
CA GLU A 357 -28.52 -25.58 -17.86
C GLU A 357 -28.23 -24.18 -18.42
N LYS A 358 -27.00 -23.68 -18.22
CA LYS A 358 -26.52 -22.41 -18.79
C LYS A 358 -25.99 -22.54 -20.22
N GLY A 359 -26.04 -23.73 -20.82
CA GLY A 359 -25.63 -23.96 -22.21
C GLY A 359 -24.12 -23.83 -22.46
N VAL A 360 -23.31 -23.83 -21.39
CA VAL A 360 -21.83 -23.78 -21.45
C VAL A 360 -21.28 -25.11 -21.98
N ILE A 361 -21.98 -26.22 -21.69
CA ILE A 361 -21.66 -27.57 -22.17
C ILE A 361 -22.89 -28.12 -22.88
N LYS A 362 -22.75 -28.61 -24.12
CA LYS A 362 -23.80 -29.39 -24.79
C LYS A 362 -23.56 -30.88 -24.54
N LYS A 363 -24.62 -31.63 -24.29
CA LYS A 363 -24.62 -33.10 -24.19
C LYS A 363 -24.13 -33.71 -25.51
N GLY A 364 -22.83 -33.90 -25.62
CA GLY A 364 -22.19 -34.61 -26.73
C GLY A 364 -22.13 -36.09 -26.40
N PHE A 365 -22.74 -36.90 -27.26
CA PHE A 365 -22.63 -38.35 -27.31
C PHE A 365 -21.18 -38.82 -27.10
N THR A 366 -20.86 -39.40 -25.93
CA THR A 366 -19.67 -40.24 -25.78
C THR A 366 -20.03 -41.66 -26.20
N GLY A 367 -19.90 -41.89 -27.51
CA GLY A 367 -19.74 -43.25 -28.04
C GLY A 367 -18.45 -43.88 -27.49
N PHE A 368 -18.63 -44.99 -26.76
CA PHE A 368 -17.77 -46.17 -26.68
C PHE A 368 -16.34 -46.15 -26.07
N TYR A 369 -15.77 -45.07 -25.56
CA TYR A 369 -14.40 -45.14 -24.96
C TYR A 369 -14.21 -44.60 -23.53
N LEU A 370 -15.26 -44.47 -22.73
CA LEU A 370 -15.14 -44.19 -21.29
C LEU A 370 -16.01 -45.13 -20.45
N THR A 371 -15.83 -46.43 -20.65
CA THR A 371 -16.16 -47.44 -19.63
C THR A 371 -14.87 -48.02 -19.12
N ASN A 372 -14.24 -47.28 -18.21
CA ASN A 372 -13.50 -47.82 -17.08
C ASN A 372 -13.08 -46.61 -16.26
N TRP A 373 -13.64 -46.51 -15.05
CA TRP A 373 -13.03 -46.06 -13.80
C TRP A 373 -14.19 -45.83 -12.83
N ARG A 374 -14.73 -46.95 -12.36
CA ARG A 374 -15.54 -46.99 -11.15
C ARG A 374 -14.61 -47.32 -9.99
N VAL A 375 -14.66 -46.42 -9.00
CA VAL A 375 -14.57 -46.69 -7.56
C VAL A 375 -13.17 -47.02 -7.05
N TRP A 376 -12.77 -46.31 -6.00
CA TRP A 376 -12.42 -46.71 -4.62
C TRP A 376 -12.16 -45.34 -3.95
N GLY A 377 -12.84 -44.85 -2.91
CA GLY A 377 -13.58 -45.48 -1.83
C GLY A 377 -13.17 -44.73 -0.56
N LEU A 378 -14.05 -43.87 -0.05
CA LEU A 378 -13.92 -43.21 1.26
C LEU A 378 -13.72 -44.23 2.38
N GLY A 379 -12.96 -43.86 3.42
CA GLY A 379 -12.82 -44.65 4.63
C GLY A 379 -12.55 -43.80 5.88
N LYS A 380 -13.67 -43.45 6.55
CA LYS A 380 -13.88 -42.98 7.94
C LYS A 380 -13.21 -41.71 8.45
#